data_AF-A0A925IKS8-F1
#
_entry.id   AF-A0A925IKS8-F1
#
_cell.length_a   1.000
_cell.length_b   1.000
_cell.length_c   1.000
_cell.angle_alpha   90.00
_cell.angle_beta   90.00
_cell.angle_gamma   90.00
#
_symmetry.space_group_name_H-M   'P 1'
#
loop_
_entity.id
_entity.type
_entity.pdbx_description
1 polymer ?
#
loop_
_entity_poly.entity_id
_entity_poly.type
_entity_poly.pdbx_seq_one_letter_code
_entity_poly.pdbx_strand_id
1 'polypeptide(L)'
;MNQQSQLEQLNNEIISCRKCQRLVDWREEVARVKRKAYKDEEYWGKPVPGFGDPQARVLVVGLAPGAHGSNRTGRNFTGDASGGFLFPALYRAGFANQAEAQSRGDGLILKDIYITA
;
A
#
# COMPACT_ATOMS: atom_id res chain seq x y z
N MET A 1 -23.08 6.88 -10.02
CA MET A 1 -21.98 6.85 -9.03
C MET A 1 -20.67 7.06 -9.77
N ASN A 2 -19.78 7.93 -9.29
CA ASN A 2 -18.47 8.15 -9.91
C ASN A 2 -17.54 6.96 -9.62
N GLN A 3 -16.65 6.57 -10.53
CA GLN A 3 -15.68 5.47 -10.33
C GLN A 3 -14.89 5.62 -9.03
N GLN A 4 -14.54 6.85 -8.66
CA GLN A 4 -13.92 7.20 -7.38
C GLN A 4 -14.71 6.64 -6.17
N SER A 5 -16.03 6.87 -6.16
CA SER A 5 -16.91 6.43 -5.06
C SER A 5 -17.06 4.92 -4.97
N GLN A 6 -16.96 4.20 -6.10
CA GLN A 6 -17.01 2.74 -6.11
C GLN A 6 -15.72 2.13 -5.57
N LEU A 7 -14.57 2.69 -5.95
CA LEU A 7 -13.28 2.27 -5.39
C LEU A 7 -13.19 2.54 -3.89
N GLU A 8 -13.71 3.67 -3.42
CA GLU A 8 -13.77 3.96 -1.99
C GLU A 8 -14.62 2.94 -1.22
N GLN A 9 -15.78 2.56 -1.75
CA GLN A 9 -16.62 1.51 -1.16
C GLN A 9 -15.89 0.16 -1.12
N LEU A 10 -15.30 -0.25 -2.25
CA LEU A 10 -14.52 -1.49 -2.33
C LEU A 10 -13.34 -1.47 -1.35
N ASN A 11 -12.62 -0.35 -1.25
CA ASN A 11 -11.50 -0.22 -0.34
C ASN A 11 -11.94 -0.38 1.13
N ASN A 12 -13.10 0.17 1.51
CA ASN A 12 -13.64 -0.02 2.86
C ASN A 12 -14.00 -1.50 3.13
N GLU A 13 -14.59 -2.18 2.15
CA GLU A 13 -14.87 -3.62 2.24
C GLU A 13 -13.57 -4.44 2.39
N ILE A 14 -12.56 -4.15 1.56
CA ILE A 14 -11.25 -4.79 1.61
C ILE A 14 -10.61 -4.61 2.99
N ILE A 15 -10.56 -3.38 3.51
CA ILE A 15 -9.94 -3.05 4.80
C ILE A 15 -10.63 -3.80 5.95
N SER A 16 -11.94 -4.03 5.85
CA SER A 16 -12.69 -4.77 6.87
C SER A 16 -12.50 -6.30 6.79
N CYS A 17 -11.85 -6.81 5.75
CA CYS A 17 -11.79 -8.24 5.49
C CYS A 17 -10.97 -9.02 6.54
N ARG A 18 -11.57 -10.11 7.04
CA ARG A 18 -10.98 -11.06 8.00
C ARG A 18 -11.12 -12.53 7.57
N LYS A 19 -11.36 -12.80 6.28
CA LYS A 19 -11.65 -14.17 5.79
C LYS A 19 -10.51 -15.18 5.99
N CYS A 20 -9.26 -14.72 6.07
CA CYS A 20 -8.08 -15.57 6.13
C CYS A 20 -7.45 -15.54 7.53
N GLN A 21 -7.90 -16.41 8.45
CA GLN A 21 -7.50 -16.38 9.87
C GLN A 21 -5.98 -16.32 10.07
N ARG A 22 -5.23 -17.19 9.39
CA ARG A 22 -3.75 -17.20 9.44
C ARG A 22 -3.12 -15.85 9.09
N LEU A 23 -3.68 -15.12 8.12
CA LEU A 23 -3.15 -13.82 7.68
C LEU A 23 -3.57 -12.69 8.62
N VAL A 24 -4.77 -12.80 9.19
CA VAL A 24 -5.28 -11.87 10.20
C VAL A 24 -4.40 -11.93 11.44
N ASP A 25 -4.15 -13.14 11.96
CA ASP A 25 -3.31 -13.34 13.14
C ASP A 25 -1.90 -12.81 12.89
N TRP A 26 -1.31 -13.17 11.74
CA TRP A 26 0.05 -12.77 11.39
C TRP A 26 0.22 -11.25 11.25
N ARG A 27 -0.67 -10.56 10.52
CA ARG A 27 -0.52 -9.12 10.28
C ARG A 27 -0.68 -8.30 11.56
N GLU A 28 -1.57 -8.73 12.45
CA GLU A 28 -1.86 -8.09 13.74
C GLU A 28 -0.75 -8.38 14.75
N GLU A 29 -0.21 -9.60 14.77
CA GLU A 29 0.96 -9.93 15.59
C GLU A 29 2.17 -9.08 15.19
N VAL A 30 2.48 -8.98 13.90
CA VAL A 30 3.57 -8.13 13.41
C VAL A 30 3.35 -6.67 13.78
N ALA A 31 2.11 -6.17 13.70
CA ALA A 31 1.76 -4.80 14.08
C ALA A 31 1.89 -4.54 15.59
N ARG A 32 1.70 -5.56 16.43
CA ARG A 32 1.86 -5.48 17.88
C ARG A 32 3.31 -5.62 18.33
N VAL A 33 4.02 -6.63 17.82
CA VAL A 33 5.40 -6.96 18.21
C VAL A 33 6.37 -5.93 17.63
N LYS A 34 6.18 -5.58 16.35
CA LYS A 34 6.99 -4.64 15.56
C LYS A 34 8.47 -5.02 15.47
N ARG A 35 9.14 -4.53 14.43
CA ARG A 35 10.61 -4.61 14.36
C ARG A 35 11.20 -3.52 15.26
N LYS A 36 12.34 -3.79 15.93
CA LYS A 36 13.05 -2.81 16.78
C LYS A 36 13.25 -1.43 16.13
N ALA A 37 13.52 -1.40 14.82
CA ALA A 37 13.70 -0.16 14.06
C ALA A 37 12.44 0.70 13.95
N TYR A 38 11.25 0.11 14.12
CA TYR A 38 9.94 0.74 13.93
C TYR A 38 9.05 0.59 15.18
N LYS A 39 9.64 0.35 16.35
CA LYS A 39 8.91 0.01 17.58
C LYS A 39 7.91 1.09 18.01
N ASP A 40 8.27 2.35 17.75
CA ASP A 40 7.50 3.53 18.17
C ASP A 40 6.50 3.98 17.09
N GLU A 41 6.49 3.33 15.92
CA GLU A 41 5.56 3.66 14.83
C GLU A 41 4.20 2.95 15.00
N GLU A 42 3.12 3.62 14.62
CA GLU A 42 1.82 2.97 14.48
C GLU A 42 1.78 2.15 13.18
N TYR A 43 1.42 0.88 13.27
CA TYR A 43 1.31 -0.02 12.12
C TYR A 43 -0.11 -0.04 11.58
N TRP A 44 -0.25 -0.15 10.26
CA TRP A 44 -1.52 -0.34 9.60
C TRP A 44 -2.25 -1.63 10.03
N GLY A 45 -1.55 -2.78 10.04
CA GLY A 45 -2.06 -4.04 10.61
C GLY A 45 -3.36 -4.58 9.98
N LYS A 46 -3.71 -4.12 8.78
CA LYS A 46 -4.99 -4.38 8.09
C LYS A 46 -4.72 -4.77 6.63
N PRO A 47 -5.73 -5.27 5.89
CA PRO A 47 -5.63 -5.39 4.43
C PRO A 47 -5.23 -4.06 3.80
N VAL A 48 -4.34 -4.11 2.82
CA VAL A 48 -3.81 -2.90 2.16
C VAL A 48 -4.60 -2.68 0.88
N PRO A 49 -5.41 -1.61 0.76
CA PRO A 49 -6.14 -1.33 -0.47
C PRO A 49 -5.17 -0.95 -1.60
N GLY A 50 -5.63 -1.10 -2.83
CA GLY A 50 -4.94 -0.54 -3.99
C GLY A 50 -4.87 0.99 -3.92
N PHE A 51 -3.92 1.58 -4.64
CA PHE A 51 -3.82 3.03 -4.76
C PHE A 51 -3.26 3.45 -6.12
N GLY A 52 -3.63 4.66 -6.55
CA GLY A 52 -3.17 5.26 -7.79
C GLY A 52 -4.31 5.92 -8.54
N ASP A 53 -4.16 6.05 -9.84
CA ASP A 53 -5.15 6.68 -10.72
C ASP A 53 -6.36 5.76 -10.93
N PRO A 54 -7.59 6.16 -10.55
CA PRO A 54 -8.80 5.39 -10.80
C PRO A 54 -9.09 5.10 -12.28
N GLN A 55 -8.52 5.91 -13.18
CA GLN A 55 -8.62 5.78 -14.64
C GLN A 55 -7.31 5.27 -15.25
N ALA A 56 -6.46 4.62 -14.45
CA ALA A 56 -5.19 4.09 -14.91
C ALA A 56 -5.32 3.16 -16.12
N ARG A 57 -4.40 3.32 -17.09
CA ARG A 57 -4.25 2.38 -18.21
C ARG A 57 -3.25 1.26 -17.90
N VAL A 58 -2.46 1.40 -16.84
CA VAL A 58 -1.48 0.41 -16.38
C VAL A 58 -1.81 -0.06 -14.97
N LEU A 59 -1.80 -1.37 -14.76
CA LEU A 59 -1.98 -1.99 -13.45
C LEU A 59 -0.73 -2.76 -13.03
N VAL A 60 -0.18 -2.41 -11.87
CA VAL A 60 0.90 -3.18 -11.22
C VAL A 60 0.26 -4.07 -10.15
N VAL A 61 0.50 -5.37 -10.27
CA VAL A 61 0.02 -6.38 -9.32
C VAL A 61 1.23 -7.03 -8.64
N GLY A 62 1.37 -6.76 -7.34
CA GLY A 62 2.35 -7.39 -6.47
C GLY A 62 1.91 -8.77 -5.99
N LEU A 63 2.78 -9.40 -5.18
CA LEU A 63 2.49 -10.71 -4.59
C LEU A 63 1.65 -10.62 -3.31
N ALA A 64 2.11 -9.82 -2.33
CA ALA A 64 1.48 -9.63 -1.03
C ALA A 64 2.13 -8.47 -0.26
N PRO A 65 1.46 -7.91 0.77
CA PRO A 65 2.05 -6.93 1.66
C PRO A 65 3.28 -7.42 2.44
N GLY A 66 4.35 -6.64 2.41
CA GLY A 66 5.53 -6.88 3.25
C GLY A 66 5.24 -6.58 4.73
N ALA A 67 5.76 -7.43 5.63
CA ALA A 67 5.49 -7.36 7.08
C ALA A 67 5.79 -5.99 7.71
N HIS A 68 6.86 -5.31 7.25
CA HIS A 68 7.28 -3.99 7.72
C HIS A 68 7.29 -2.92 6.62
N GLY A 69 6.73 -3.25 5.45
CA GLY A 69 6.48 -2.31 4.37
C GLY A 69 5.02 -1.88 4.42
N SER A 70 4.22 -2.36 3.48
CA SER A 70 2.81 -1.98 3.37
C SER A 70 1.93 -2.43 4.55
N ASN A 71 2.28 -3.49 5.30
CA ASN A 71 1.58 -3.82 6.56
C ASN A 71 1.87 -2.80 7.68
N ARG A 72 2.97 -2.06 7.59
CA ARG A 72 3.28 -0.95 8.50
C ARG A 72 2.67 0.35 7.98
N THR A 73 2.92 0.69 6.72
CA THR A 73 2.58 2.01 6.15
C THR A 73 1.15 2.12 5.63
N GLY A 74 0.50 1.00 5.32
CA GLY A 74 -0.85 0.96 4.74
C GLY A 74 -0.93 1.39 3.27
N ARG A 75 0.20 1.45 2.55
CA ARG A 75 0.23 1.70 1.10
C ARG A 75 1.14 0.70 0.41
N ASN A 76 0.68 0.13 -0.70
CA ASN A 76 1.43 -0.89 -1.44
C ASN A 76 2.86 -0.42 -1.77
N PHE A 77 3.81 -1.32 -1.60
CA PHE A 77 5.25 -1.09 -1.81
C PHE A 77 5.87 0.06 -1.00
N THR A 78 5.19 0.65 -0.01
CA THR A 78 5.72 1.79 0.74
C THR A 78 6.41 1.32 2.04
N GLY A 79 7.64 1.77 2.30
CA GLY A 79 8.33 1.52 3.57
C GLY A 79 9.22 0.27 3.64
N ASP A 80 9.51 -0.37 2.51
CA ASP A 80 10.51 -1.45 2.44
C ASP A 80 11.36 -1.35 1.16
N ALA A 81 12.28 -2.29 0.96
CA ALA A 81 13.21 -2.29 -0.17
C ALA A 81 12.51 -2.37 -1.53
N SER A 82 11.33 -2.99 -1.61
CA SER A 82 10.59 -3.09 -2.87
C SER A 82 10.15 -1.71 -3.37
N GLY A 83 9.73 -0.83 -2.46
CA GLY A 83 9.43 0.57 -2.76
C GLY A 83 10.64 1.37 -3.20
N GLY A 84 11.78 1.14 -2.53
CA GLY A 84 13.06 1.78 -2.88
C GLY A 84 13.52 1.49 -4.30
N PHE A 85 13.05 0.39 -4.89
CA PHE A 85 13.25 0.09 -6.31
C PHE A 85 12.13 0.62 -7.20
N LEU A 86 10.87 0.35 -6.83
CA LEU A 86 9.71 0.60 -7.68
C LEU A 86 9.44 2.10 -7.92
N PHE A 87 9.35 2.91 -6.85
CA PHE A 87 8.92 4.30 -7.00
C PHE A 87 9.90 5.19 -7.77
N PRO A 88 11.23 5.07 -7.59
CA PRO A 88 12.16 5.79 -8.44
C PRO A 88 12.05 5.41 -9.91
N ALA A 89 11.74 4.13 -10.22
CA ALA A 89 11.51 3.70 -11.60
C ALA A 89 10.22 4.30 -12.18
N LEU A 90 9.14 4.32 -11.41
CA LEU A 90 7.87 4.94 -11.82
C LEU A 90 8.02 6.45 -12.05
N TYR A 91 8.77 7.14 -11.19
CA TYR A 91 9.08 8.56 -11.37
C TYR A 91 9.83 8.83 -12.67
N ARG A 92 10.91 8.08 -12.94
CA ARG A 92 11.66 8.18 -14.21
C ARG A 92 10.82 7.87 -15.44
N ALA A 93 9.84 6.97 -15.30
CA ALA A 93 8.92 6.62 -16.37
C ALA A 93 7.74 7.62 -16.54
N GLY A 94 7.64 8.64 -15.68
CA GLY A 94 6.58 9.65 -15.75
C GLY A 94 5.24 9.25 -15.14
N PHE A 95 5.19 8.14 -14.39
CA PHE A 95 3.98 7.64 -13.73
C PHE A 95 3.77 8.18 -12.31
N ALA A 96 4.79 8.78 -11.69
CA ALA A 96 4.74 9.34 -10.34
C ALA A 96 5.24 10.79 -10.32
N ASN A 97 4.74 11.61 -9.39
CA ASN A 97 5.18 13.00 -9.21
C ASN A 97 6.50 13.15 -8.42
N GLN A 98 6.92 12.11 -7.68
CA GLN A 98 8.15 12.08 -6.89
C GLN A 98 8.74 10.68 -6.87
N ALA A 99 10.04 10.56 -6.57
CA ALA A 99 10.76 9.29 -6.56
C ALA A 99 10.59 8.51 -5.25
N GLU A 100 10.35 9.20 -4.15
CA GLU A 100 10.26 8.62 -2.81
C GLU A 100 8.81 8.33 -2.39
N ALA A 101 8.61 7.17 -1.76
CA ALA A 101 7.39 6.82 -1.06
C ALA A 101 7.72 6.50 0.40
N GLN A 102 7.39 7.43 1.30
CA GLN A 102 7.72 7.37 2.72
C GLN A 102 6.50 6.97 3.56
N SER A 103 5.33 7.52 3.27
CA SER A 103 4.10 7.29 4.05
C SER A 103 2.85 7.56 3.22
N ARG A 104 1.67 7.16 3.70
CA ARG A 104 0.41 7.46 3.00
C ARG A 104 0.13 8.95 2.77
N GLY A 105 0.69 9.83 3.61
CA GLY A 105 0.45 11.28 3.58
C GLY A 105 1.57 12.09 2.93
N ASP A 106 2.51 11.45 2.24
CA ASP A 106 3.72 12.10 1.70
C ASP A 106 3.53 12.84 0.37
N GLY A 107 2.29 13.01 -0.10
CA GLY A 107 1.99 13.72 -1.33
C GLY A 107 2.34 12.97 -2.63
N LEU A 108 2.71 11.68 -2.55
CA LEU A 108 2.88 10.85 -3.75
C LEU A 108 1.57 10.72 -4.53
N ILE A 109 1.59 11.13 -5.78
CA ILE A 109 0.50 11.03 -6.74
C ILE A 109 0.98 10.14 -7.89
N LEU A 110 0.17 9.14 -8.23
CA LEU A 110 0.35 8.32 -9.41
C LEU A 110 -0.59 8.81 -10.52
N LYS A 111 -0.08 8.87 -11.74
CA LYS A 111 -0.82 9.26 -12.93
C LYS A 111 -0.83 8.10 -13.92
N ASP A 112 -2.00 7.74 -14.44
CA ASP A 112 -2.16 6.70 -15.46
C ASP A 112 -1.73 5.28 -15.04
N ILE A 113 -1.46 5.07 -13.75
CA ILE A 113 -1.07 3.79 -13.16
C ILE A 113 -1.80 3.54 -11.84
N TYR A 114 -2.13 2.27 -11.59
CA TYR A 114 -2.71 1.81 -10.34
C TYR A 114 -1.89 0.63 -9.78
N ILE A 115 -1.77 0.54 -8.47
CA ILE A 115 -0.93 -0.46 -7.79
C ILE A 115 -1.73 -1.22 -6.74
N THR A 116 -1.69 -2.56 -6.82
CA THR A 116 -2.28 -3.48 -5.82
C THR A 116 -1.36 -4.67 -5.55
N ALA A 117 -1.66 -5.45 -4.50
CA ALA A 117 -0.99 -6.71 -4.15
C ALA A 117 -1.95 -7.64 -3.38
#